data_AF-A0AAU0WSH0-F1
#
_entry.id   AF-A0AAU0WSH0-F1
#
_cell.length_a   1.000
_cell.length_b   1.000
_cell.length_c   1.000
_cell.angle_alpha   90.00
_cell.angle_beta   90.00
_cell.angle_gamma   90.00
#
_symmetry.space_group_name_H-M   'P 1'
#
loop_
_entity.id
_entity.type
_entity.pdbx_description
1 polymer ?
#
loop_
_entity_poly.entity_id
_entity_poly.type
_entity_poly.pdbx_seq_one_letter_code
_entity_poly.pdbx_strand_id
1 'polypeptide(L)' 'MPSGSARRRTDEIGLPLVDKFVSFDITDGLDPETGKTIADLHQRRYDTDPDLTELVSNINQYEGSAAPGPHAA' A
#
# COMPACT_ATOMS: atom_id res chain seq x y z
N MET A 1 17.04 19.20 -6.46
CA MET A 1 15.93 18.69 -5.62
C MET A 1 15.77 17.22 -5.93
N PRO A 2 15.72 16.30 -4.96
CA PRO A 2 15.45 14.91 -5.29
C PRO A 2 14.07 14.82 -5.96
N SER A 3 14.00 14.08 -7.04
CA SER A 3 12.92 14.06 -8.04
C SER A 3 11.65 13.29 -7.61
N GLY A 4 11.49 12.99 -6.32
CA GLY A 4 10.36 12.23 -5.78
C GLY A 4 9.18 13.10 -5.39
N SER A 5 7.96 12.58 -5.55
CA SER A 5 6.76 13.21 -4.98
C SER A 5 6.89 13.35 -3.45
N ALA A 6 6.23 14.34 -2.86
CA ALA A 6 6.20 14.48 -1.40
C ALA A 6 5.71 13.21 -0.70
N ARG A 7 4.72 12.52 -1.29
CA ARG A 7 4.20 11.22 -0.82
C ARG A 7 5.31 10.15 -0.79
N ARG A 8 6.12 10.04 -1.85
CA ARG A 8 7.19 9.03 -1.92
C ARG A 8 8.25 9.24 -0.83
N ARG A 9 8.64 10.49 -0.58
CA ARG A 9 9.58 10.82 0.51
C ARG A 9 9.03 10.44 1.89
N THR A 10 7.73 10.68 2.12
CA THR A 10 7.08 10.22 3.36
C THR A 10 7.14 8.70 3.50
N ASP A 11 6.88 7.96 2.41
CA ASP A 11 6.97 6.49 2.40
C ASP A 11 8.40 6.02 2.77
N GLU A 12 9.45 6.62 2.19
CA GLU A 12 10.87 6.26 2.45
C GLU A 12 11.29 6.45 3.90
N ILE A 13 10.80 7.51 4.55
CA ILE A 13 11.16 7.84 5.93
C ILE A 13 10.31 7.05 6.92
N GLY A 14 9.01 6.92 6.64
CA GLY A 14 8.04 6.38 7.58
C GLY A 14 7.95 4.86 7.59
N LEU A 15 7.89 4.22 6.41
CA LEU A 15 7.62 2.78 6.32
C LEU A 15 8.66 1.91 7.05
N PRO A 16 9.97 2.20 7.02
CA PRO A 16 10.95 1.42 7.77
C PRO A 16 10.79 1.47 9.30
N LEU A 17 9.99 2.39 9.82
CA LEU A 17 9.73 2.55 11.25
C LEU A 17 8.47 1.82 11.71
N VAL A 18 7.70 1.24 10.79
CA VAL A 18 6.41 0.59 11.06
C VAL A 18 6.62 -0.91 11.31
N ASP A 19 6.17 -1.40 12.46
CA ASP A 19 6.12 -2.84 12.75
C ASP A 19 4.82 -3.48 12.22
N LYS A 20 3.69 -2.79 12.40
CA LYS A 20 2.37 -3.23 11.91
C LYS A 20 1.68 -2.13 11.11
N PHE A 21 1.34 -2.45 9.87
CA PHE A 21 0.54 -1.62 8.98
C PHE A 21 -0.84 -2.26 8.78
N VAL A 22 -1.92 -1.49 9.00
CA VAL A 22 -3.29 -1.95 8.73
C VAL A 22 -4.00 -0.87 7.93
N SER A 23 -4.55 -1.25 6.79
CA SER A 23 -5.34 -0.35 5.94
C SER A 23 -6.79 -0.81 5.88
N PHE A 24 -7.72 0.10 6.14
CA PHE A 24 -9.16 -0.15 6.05
C PHE A 24 -9.75 0.64 4.89
N ASP A 25 -10.49 -0.04 4.04
CA ASP A 25 -11.27 0.58 2.97
C ASP A 25 -12.68 0.86 3.48
N ILE A 26 -13.00 2.13 3.71
CA ILE A 26 -14.30 2.55 4.24
C ILE A 26 -15.01 3.37 3.18
N THR A 27 -16.25 2.98 2.89
CA THR A 27 -17.13 3.64 1.93
C THR A 27 -18.56 3.62 2.43
N ASP A 28 -19.31 4.70 2.20
CA ASP A 28 -20.76 4.74 2.39
C ASP A 28 -21.51 4.21 1.15
N GLY A 29 -20.77 3.89 0.07
CA GLY A 29 -21.32 3.36 -1.17
C GLY A 29 -21.87 1.94 -0.99
N LEU A 30 -23.02 1.68 -1.60
CA LEU A 30 -23.70 0.37 -1.54
C LEU A 30 -23.29 -0.56 -2.69
N ASP A 31 -22.40 -0.12 -3.58
CA ASP A 31 -21.95 -0.92 -4.71
C ASP A 31 -21.03 -2.05 -4.22
N PRO A 32 -21.44 -3.34 -4.38
CA PRO A 32 -20.62 -4.47 -3.96
C PRO A 32 -19.25 -4.55 -4.68
N GLU A 33 -19.09 -3.91 -5.84
CA GLU A 33 -17.84 -3.91 -6.61
C GLU A 33 -16.81 -2.89 -6.10
N THR A 34 -17.18 -2.04 -5.13
CA THR A 34 -16.29 -1.00 -4.61
C THR A 34 -15.00 -1.58 -4.02
N GLY A 35 -15.09 -2.68 -3.26
CA GLY A 35 -13.91 -3.31 -2.66
C GLY A 35 -12.90 -3.80 -3.71
N LYS A 36 -13.39 -4.41 -4.80
CA LYS A 36 -12.55 -4.83 -5.93
C LYS A 36 -11.85 -3.64 -6.58
N THR A 37 -12.60 -2.56 -6.81
CA THR A 37 -12.06 -1.34 -7.44
C THR A 37 -10.94 -0.71 -6.59
N ILE A 38 -11.08 -0.72 -5.26
CA ILE A 38 -10.05 -0.22 -4.35
C ILE A 38 -8.82 -1.14 -4.37
N ALA A 39 -9.00 -2.46 -4.28
CA ALA A 39 -7.91 -3.43 -4.40
C ALA A 39 -7.10 -3.23 -5.71
N ASP A 40 -7.78 -3.10 -6.84
CA ASP A 40 -7.16 -2.84 -8.16
C ASP A 40 -6.41 -1.49 -8.19
N LEU A 41 -6.87 -0.48 -7.46
CA LEU A 41 -6.16 0.80 -7.33
C LEU A 41 -4.86 0.64 -6.52
N HIS A 42 -4.89 -0.08 -5.40
CA HIS A 42 -3.69 -0.33 -4.60
C HIS A 42 -2.68 -1.19 -5.37
N GLN A 43 -3.13 -2.25 -6.04
CA GLN A 43 -2.27 -3.13 -6.83
C GLN A 43 -1.48 -2.36 -7.90
N ARG A 44 -2.16 -1.48 -8.65
CA ARG A 44 -1.51 -0.64 -9.67
C ARG A 44 -0.39 0.24 -9.12
N ARG A 45 -0.48 0.69 -7.86
CA ARG A 45 0.58 1.49 -7.22
C ARG A 45 1.84 0.64 -6.99
N TYR A 46 1.68 -0.61 -6.57
CA TYR A 46 2.80 -1.51 -6.32
C TYR A 46 3.41 -2.03 -7.61
N ASP A 47 2.58 -2.37 -8.61
CA ASP A 47 3.05 -2.82 -9.93
C ASP A 47 3.94 -1.79 -10.65
N THR A 48 3.75 -0.50 -10.34
CA THR A 48 4.44 0.61 -11.01
C THR A 48 5.60 1.20 -10.20
N ASP A 49 5.80 0.77 -8.95
CA ASP A 49 6.82 1.29 -8.04
C ASP A 49 7.48 0.12 -7.27
N PRO A 50 8.52 -0.51 -7.85
CA PRO A 50 9.21 -1.64 -7.22
C PRO A 50 9.90 -1.25 -5.90
N ASP A 51 10.41 -0.03 -5.81
CA ASP A 51 11.09 0.45 -4.58
C ASP A 51 10.09 0.63 -3.43
N LEU A 52 8.87 1.10 -3.72
CA LEU A 52 7.79 1.13 -2.73
C LEU A 52 7.35 -0.27 -2.34
N THR A 53 7.23 -1.16 -3.33
CA THR A 53 6.86 -2.56 -3.10
C THR A 53 7.84 -3.23 -2.13
N GLU A 54 9.13 -3.02 -2.32
CA GLU A 54 10.17 -3.50 -1.39
C GLU A 54 9.99 -2.92 0.03
N LEU A 55 9.78 -1.60 0.15
CA LEU A 55 9.58 -0.97 1.47
C LEU A 55 8.40 -1.58 2.23
N VAL A 56 7.27 -1.83 1.54
CA VAL A 56 6.07 -2.38 2.17
C VAL A 56 6.23 -3.87 2.46
N SER A 57 6.87 -4.64 1.58
CA SER A 57 7.14 -6.07 1.82
C SER A 57 8.12 -6.34 2.97
N ASN A 58 8.88 -5.33 3.40
CA ASN A 58 9.78 -5.42 4.55
C ASN A 58 9.10 -5.10 5.90
N ILE A 59 7.82 -4.72 5.90
CA ILE A 59 7.06 -4.49 7.13
C ILE A 59 6.77 -5.85 7.77
N ASN A 60 6.91 -5.96 9.08
CA ASN A 60 6.71 -7.24 9.78
C ASN A 60 5.27 -7.76 9.63
N GLN A 61 4.28 -6.88 9.75
CA GLN A 61 2.87 -7.23 9.58
C GLN A 61 2.15 -6.21 8.70
N TYR A 62 1.52 -6.69 7.62
CA TYR A 62 0.60 -5.88 6.82
C TYR A 62 -0.72 -6.62 6.61
N GLU A 63 -1.83 -5.98 6.99
CA GLU A 63 -3.21 -6.39 6.69
C GLU A 63 -3.90 -5.30 5.84
N GLY A 64 -4.39 -5.65 4.64
CA GLY A 64 -5.01 -4.68 3.73
C GLY A 64 -5.38 -5.25 2.36
N SER A 65 -6.06 -4.44 1.55
CA SER A 65 -6.76 -4.87 0.32
C SER A 65 -5.88 -5.22 -0.88
N ALA A 66 -4.57 -4.98 -0.83
CA ALA A 66 -3.62 -5.43 -1.85
C ALA A 66 -2.19 -5.50 -1.28
N ALA A 67 -2.01 -6.17 -0.14
CA ALA A 67 -0.71 -6.25 0.49
C ALA A 67 0.29 -7.02 -0.40
N PRO A 68 1.43 -6.43 -0.82
CA PRO A 68 2.32 -7.06 -1.78
C PRO A 68 3.28 -8.06 -1.13
N GLY A 69 3.80 -8.97 -1.95
CA GLY A 69 4.88 -9.88 -1.56
C GLY A 69 4.44 -10.89 -0.48
N PRO A 70 5.18 -11.00 0.65
CA PRO A 70 4.89 -12.01 1.69
C PRO A 70 3.55 -11.78 2.42
N HIS A 71 2.91 -10.63 2.19
CA HIS A 71 1.60 -10.29 2.76
C HIS A 71 0.44 -10.55 1.81
N ALA A 72 0.70 -10.99 0.58
CA ALA A 72 -0.35 -11.40 -0.35
C ALA A 72 -0.97 -12.71 0.16
N ALA A 73 -2.09 -12.58 0.87
CA ALA A 73 -2.91 -13.69 1.34
C ALA A 73 -3.89 -14.16 0.25
#